data_AF-A0A2E2EHB5-F1
#
_entry.id   AF-A0A2E2EHB5-F1
#
_cell.length_a   1.000
_cell.length_b   1.000
_cell.length_c   1.000
_cell.angle_alpha   90.00
_cell.angle_beta   90.00
_cell.angle_gamma   90.00
#
_symmetry.space_group_name_H-M   'P 1'
#
loop_
_entity.id
_entity.type
_entity.pdbx_description
1 polymer ?
#
loop_
_entity_poly.entity_id
_entity_poly.type
_entity_poly.pdbx_seq_one_letter_code
_entity_poly.pdbx_strand_id
1 'polypeptide(L)' 'MTDSEKEQLVAYFEKLKDLSAEDLMKNVENHLDDEAIEIFVEHLEDFYGIEDDEELGMLAQIMISGFIAGKEIRS' A
#
# COMPACT_ATOMS: atom_id res chain seq x y z
N MET A 1 -12.37 12.10 -8.10
CA MET A 1 -12.56 10.79 -8.75
C MET A 1 -13.74 10.84 -9.68
N THR A 2 -13.44 10.86 -10.97
CA THR A 2 -14.37 10.59 -12.08
C THR A 2 -14.83 9.14 -12.02
N ASP A 3 -15.87 8.79 -12.78
CA ASP A 3 -16.37 7.41 -12.81
C ASP A 3 -15.35 6.45 -13.46
N SER A 4 -14.55 6.93 -14.41
CA SER A 4 -13.44 6.14 -14.98
C SER A 4 -12.36 5.81 -13.95
N GLU A 5 -11.99 6.75 -13.08
CA GLU A 5 -11.02 6.50 -12.00
C GLU A 5 -11.56 5.51 -10.95
N LYS A 6 -12.88 5.48 -10.73
CA LYS A 6 -13.52 4.47 -9.86
C LYS A 6 -13.46 3.07 -10.47
N GLU A 7 -13.71 2.95 -11.78
CA GLU A 7 -13.62 1.67 -12.49
C GLU A 7 -12.18 1.12 -12.48
N GLN A 8 -11.19 1.99 -12.67
CA GLN A 8 -9.77 1.62 -12.57
C GLN A 8 -9.40 1.15 -11.16
N LEU A 9 -9.91 1.80 -10.12
CA LEU A 9 -9.71 1.38 -8.73
C LEU A 9 -10.31 -0.01 -8.46
N VAL A 10 -11.52 -0.27 -8.94
CA VAL A 10 -12.15 -1.60 -8.82
C VAL A 10 -11.33 -2.65 -9.54
N ALA A 11 -10.88 -2.36 -10.78
CA ALA A 11 -10.04 -3.28 -11.54
C ALA A 11 -8.70 -3.57 -10.85
N TYR A 12 -8.11 -2.57 -10.18
CA TYR A 12 -6.90 -2.76 -9.38
C TYR A 12 -7.14 -3.70 -8.20
N PHE A 13 -8.21 -3.51 -7.43
CA PHE A 13 -8.53 -4.42 -6.32
C PHE A 13 -8.88 -5.83 -6.75
N GLU A 14 -9.53 -6.00 -7.90
CA GLU A 14 -9.75 -7.35 -8.47
C GLU A 14 -8.41 -8.03 -8.83
N LYS A 15 -7.42 -7.30 -9.35
CA LYS A 15 -6.07 -7.87 -9.58
C LYS A 15 -5.38 -8.27 -8.27
N LEU A 16 -5.54 -7.48 -7.21
CA LEU A 16 -4.92 -7.77 -5.92
C LEU A 16 -5.52 -8.99 -5.21
N LYS A 17 -6.81 -9.30 -5.43
CA LYS A 17 -7.47 -10.48 -4.81
C LYS A 17 -6.81 -11.81 -5.16
N ASP A 18 -6.22 -11.89 -6.34
CA ASP A 18 -5.56 -13.11 -6.83
C ASP A 18 -4.10 -13.22 -6.38
N LEU A 19 -3.54 -12.18 -5.73
CA LEU A 19 -2.17 -12.17 -5.25
C LEU A 19 -2.06 -12.74 -3.84
N SER A 20 -1.04 -13.55 -3.61
CA SER A 20 -0.66 -13.94 -2.26
C SER A 20 -0.01 -12.76 -1.51
N ALA A 21 0.10 -12.85 -0.19
CA ALA A 21 0.80 -11.83 0.62
C ALA A 21 2.25 -11.64 0.17
N GLU A 22 2.94 -12.71 -0.26
CA GLU A 22 4.30 -12.63 -0.81
C GLU A 22 4.33 -11.92 -2.17
N ASP A 23 3.35 -12.16 -3.05
CA ASP A 23 3.29 -11.50 -4.35
C ASP A 23 2.94 -10.01 -4.21
N LEU A 24 2.11 -9.68 -3.22
CA LEU A 24 1.83 -8.30 -2.85
C LEU A 24 3.12 -7.60 -2.40
N MET A 25 3.90 -8.23 -1.50
CA MET A 25 5.19 -7.70 -1.02
C MET A 25 6.19 -7.51 -2.16
N LYS A 26 6.29 -8.46 -3.10
CA LYS A 26 7.13 -8.26 -4.30
C LYS A 26 6.66 -7.09 -5.16
N ASN A 27 5.35 -6.86 -5.26
CA ASN A 27 4.83 -5.70 -5.98
C ASN A 27 5.15 -4.40 -5.24
N VAL A 28 5.15 -4.42 -3.91
CA VAL A 28 5.63 -3.32 -3.07
C VAL A 28 7.10 -3.03 -3.34
N GLU A 29 7.96 -4.04 -3.32
CA GLU A 29 9.41 -3.92 -3.57
C GLU A 29 9.74 -3.37 -4.97
N ASN A 30 8.87 -3.58 -5.97
CA ASN A 30 9.02 -2.97 -7.30
C ASN A 30 8.78 -1.45 -7.29
N HIS A 31 8.12 -0.93 -6.27
CA HIS A 31 7.70 0.47 -6.18
C HIS A 31 8.39 1.25 -5.06
N LEU A 32 8.78 0.57 -3.99
CA LEU A 32 9.36 1.12 -2.77
C LEU A 32 10.56 0.28 -2.39
N ASP A 33 11.66 0.94 -2.04
CA ASP A 33 12.79 0.31 -1.37
C ASP A 33 12.54 0.23 0.15
N ASP A 34 13.40 -0.50 0.84
CA ASP A 34 13.31 -0.70 2.30
C ASP A 34 13.31 0.64 3.06
N GLU A 35 14.09 1.63 2.59
CA GLU A 35 14.14 2.98 3.17
C GLU A 35 12.78 3.70 3.04
N ALA A 36 12.13 3.62 1.88
CA ALA A 36 10.79 4.19 1.71
C ALA A 36 9.75 3.49 2.58
N ILE A 37 9.83 2.17 2.76
CA ILE A 37 8.95 1.42 3.67
C ILE A 37 9.17 1.88 5.11
N GLU A 38 10.41 2.06 5.54
CA GLU A 38 10.75 2.54 6.88
C GLU A 38 10.17 3.93 7.14
N ILE A 39 10.23 4.84 6.16
CA ILE A 39 9.59 6.17 6.26
C ILE A 39 8.08 6.06 6.49
N PHE A 40 7.39 5.10 5.85
CA PHE A 40 5.96 4.88 6.10
C PHE A 40 5.69 4.39 7.52
N VAL A 41 6.51 3.46 8.02
CA VAL A 41 6.36 2.90 9.37
C VAL A 41 6.65 3.97 10.44
N GLU A 42 7.76 4.70 10.32
CA GLU A 42 8.12 5.81 11.22
C GLU A 42 7.01 6.87 11.25
N HIS A 43 6.45 7.22 10.08
CA HIS A 43 5.35 8.17 10.02
C HIS A 43 4.09 7.65 10.75
N LEU A 44 3.77 6.36 10.61
CA LEU A 44 2.62 5.76 11.28
C LEU A 44 2.80 5.71 12.80
N GLU A 45 4.01 5.37 13.27
CA GLU A 45 4.38 5.38 14.68
C GLU A 45 4.25 6.79 15.25
N ASP A 46 4.88 7.78 14.62
CA ASP A 46 4.85 9.18 15.09
C ASP A 46 3.46 9.80 15.03
N PHE A 47 2.68 9.53 13.97
CA PHE A 47 1.40 10.19 13.74
C PHE A 47 0.27 9.60 14.58
N TYR A 48 0.23 8.26 14.70
CA TYR A 48 -0.81 7.57 15.45
C TYR A 48 -0.40 7.22 16.89
N GLY A 49 0.88 7.34 17.24
CA GLY A 49 1.39 6.95 18.56
C GLY A 49 1.29 5.45 18.81
N ILE A 50 1.42 4.65 17.75
CA ILE A 50 1.31 3.17 17.78
C ILE A 50 2.72 2.62 17.87
N GLU A 51 3.02 1.89 18.94
CA GLU A 51 4.30 1.20 19.16
C GLU A 51 4.18 -0.33 18.96
N ASP A 52 2.98 -0.82 18.64
CA ASP A 52 2.74 -2.25 18.40
C ASP A 52 3.15 -2.64 16.98
N ASP A 53 4.16 -3.50 16.87
CA ASP A 53 4.76 -3.92 15.60
C ASP A 53 3.75 -4.61 14.65
N GLU A 54 2.81 -5.39 15.18
CA GLU A 54 1.80 -6.07 14.37
C GLU A 54 0.80 -5.07 13.79
N GLU A 55 0.34 -4.12 14.60
CA GLU A 55 -0.55 -3.05 14.18
C GLU A 55 0.12 -2.11 13.17
N LEU A 56 1.37 -1.70 13.43
CA LEU A 56 2.17 -0.90 12.50
C LEU A 56 2.37 -1.60 11.16
N GLY A 57 2.71 -2.89 11.17
CA GLY A 57 2.88 -3.68 9.96
C GLY A 57 1.61 -3.73 9.11
N MET A 58 0.44 -3.94 9.73
CA MET A 58 -0.84 -3.93 9.04
C MET A 58 -1.17 -2.55 8.45
N LEU A 59 -0.96 -1.47 9.21
CA LEU A 59 -1.22 -0.10 8.76
C LEU A 59 -0.29 0.30 7.62
N ALA A 60 0.99 -0.08 7.69
CA ALA A 60 1.96 0.15 6.64
C ALA A 60 1.53 -0.55 5.34
N GLN A 61 1.11 -1.82 5.41
CA GLN A 61 0.59 -2.54 4.24
C GLN A 61 -0.64 -1.87 3.62
N ILE A 62 -1.57 -1.36 4.43
CA ILE A 62 -2.75 -0.62 3.93
C ILE A 62 -2.32 0.68 3.24
N MET A 63 -1.44 1.46 3.88
CA MET A 63 -0.99 2.75 3.35
C MET A 63 -0.20 2.59 2.04
N ILE A 64 0.72 1.63 2.01
CA ILE A 64 1.51 1.29 0.82
C ILE A 64 0.61 0.79 -0.31
N SER A 65 -0.35 -0.10 -0.02
CA SER A 65 -1.30 -0.58 -1.04
C SER A 65 -2.10 0.58 -1.65
N GLY A 66 -2.51 1.55 -0.84
CA GLY A 66 -3.16 2.77 -1.30
C GLY A 66 -2.25 3.66 -2.15
N PHE A 67 -0.99 3.81 -1.76
CA PHE A 67 0.02 4.55 -2.52
C PHE A 67 0.25 3.96 -3.92
N ILE A 68 0.43 2.64 -3.99
CA ILE A 68 0.65 1.93 -5.26
C ILE A 68 -0.59 2.03 -6.15
N ALA A 69 -1.80 1.79 -5.59
CA ALA A 69 -3.05 1.98 -6.31
C ALA A 69 -3.14 3.38 -6.94
N GLY A 70 -2.81 4.42 -6.16
CA GLY A 70 -2.80 5.80 -6.64
C GLY A 70 -1.81 6.04 -7.77
N LYS A 71 -0.64 5.40 -7.73
CA LYS A 71 0.40 5.49 -8.75
C LYS A 71 0.00 4.76 -10.04
N GLU A 72 -0.56 3.56 -9.93
CA GLU A 72 -0.98 2.74 -11.07
C GLU A 72 -2.22 3.29 -11.79
N ILE A 73 -3.17 3.89 -11.06
CA ILE A 73 -4.40 4.43 -11.65
C ILE A 73 -4.15 5.77 -12.36
N ARG A 74 -3.16 6.55 -11.91
CA ARG A 74 -2.82 7.87 -12.48
C ARG A 74 -1.72 7.86 -13.54
N SER A 75 -1.05 6.72 -13.75
CA SER A 75 -0.04 6.52 -14.80
C SER A 75 -0.69 6.07 -16.11
#